data_AF-A0A841JBL0-F1
#
_entry.id   AF-A0A841JBL0-F1
#
_cell.length_a   1.000
_cell.length_b   1.000
_cell.length_c   1.000
_cell.angle_alpha   90.00
_cell.angle_beta   90.00
_cell.angle_gamma   90.00
#
_symmetry.space_group_name_H-M   'P 1'
#
loop_
_entity.id
_entity.type
_entity.pdbx_description
1 polymer ?
#
loop_
_entity_poly.entity_id
_entity_poly.type
_entity_poly.pdbx_seq_one_letter_code
_entity_poly.pdbx_strand_id
1 'polypeptide(L)'
;MQTEAKIQQDAFTEIRNRLPKTYGCLFHVPNGGIRDAITATFMRGAGVVRGIQDLMFIWACKVYLIEVKTPTGHCSTDQKLIHAVHASHGFKTYLFTTSHDIISFVETVVAGGDIRLFDLFISPFSNAELVDKYKAELRAERIRKLNKAA
;
A
#
# COMPACT_ATOMS: atom_id res chain seq x y z
N MET A 1 0.09 -0.53 -21.96
CA MET A 1 0.16 0.16 -20.66
C MET A 1 0.34 -0.91 -19.59
N GLN A 2 1.36 -0.80 -18.73
CA GLN A 2 1.66 -1.80 -17.70
C GLN A 2 0.57 -1.73 -16.59
N THR A 3 0.15 -2.87 -16.07
CA THR A 3 -0.81 -2.96 -14.96
C THR A 3 -0.08 -2.86 -13.61
N GLU A 4 -0.80 -2.50 -12.53
CA GLU A 4 -0.25 -2.49 -11.17
C GLU A 4 0.36 -3.86 -10.80
N ALA A 5 -0.34 -4.94 -11.13
CA ALA A 5 0.15 -6.30 -10.91
C ALA A 5 1.45 -6.59 -11.67
N LYS A 6 1.59 -6.10 -12.91
CA LYS A 6 2.81 -6.29 -13.71
C LYS A 6 3.98 -5.48 -13.15
N ILE A 7 3.74 -4.26 -12.67
CA ILE A 7 4.74 -3.45 -11.95
C ILE A 7 5.26 -4.21 -10.72
N GLN A 8 4.35 -4.76 -9.91
CA GLN A 8 4.71 -5.55 -8.72
C GLN A 8 5.50 -6.82 -9.10
N GLN A 9 5.03 -7.58 -10.08
CA GLN A 9 5.69 -8.81 -10.53
C GLN A 9 7.12 -8.54 -11.00
N ASP A 10 7.32 -7.46 -11.76
CA ASP A 10 8.64 -7.08 -12.26
C ASP A 10 9.59 -6.68 -11.13
N ALA A 11 9.09 -5.89 -10.16
CA ALA A 11 9.88 -5.54 -8.97
C ALA A 11 10.25 -6.77 -8.14
N PHE A 12 9.29 -7.66 -7.84
CA PHE A 12 9.56 -8.87 -7.06
C PHE A 12 10.53 -9.82 -7.76
N THR A 13 10.42 -9.97 -9.09
CA THR A 13 11.32 -10.83 -9.86
C THR A 13 12.76 -10.35 -9.71
N GLU A 14 12.99 -9.05 -9.94
CA GLU A 14 14.32 -8.45 -9.84
C GLU A 14 14.87 -8.48 -8.41
N ILE A 15 14.07 -8.07 -7.42
CA ILE A 15 14.48 -8.01 -6.02
C ILE A 15 14.83 -9.41 -5.51
N ARG A 16 14.06 -10.45 -5.85
CA ARG A 16 14.36 -11.83 -5.42
C ARG A 16 15.65 -12.36 -6.05
N ASN A 17 15.93 -11.99 -7.30
CA ASN A 17 17.15 -12.40 -7.98
C ASN A 17 18.39 -11.69 -7.43
N ARG A 18 18.31 -10.38 -7.17
CA ARG A 18 19.47 -9.55 -6.79
C ARG A 18 19.67 -9.43 -5.28
N LEU A 19 18.59 -9.47 -4.50
CA LEU A 19 18.57 -9.28 -3.06
C LEU A 19 17.84 -10.44 -2.36
N PRO A 20 18.28 -11.71 -2.52
CA PRO A 20 17.55 -12.87 -2.01
C PRO A 20 17.32 -12.83 -0.48
N LYS A 21 18.18 -12.13 0.28
CA LYS A 21 18.01 -11.90 1.72
C LYS A 21 16.74 -11.13 2.11
N THR A 22 16.07 -10.49 1.15
CA THR A 22 14.78 -9.82 1.36
C THR A 22 13.60 -10.79 1.34
N TYR A 23 13.82 -12.06 0.98
CA TYR A 23 12.77 -13.09 1.00
C TYR A 23 12.22 -13.28 2.42
N GLY A 24 10.90 -13.21 2.57
CA GLY A 24 10.21 -13.21 3.86
C GLY A 24 10.15 -11.85 4.57
N CYS A 25 10.97 -10.88 4.13
CA CYS A 25 10.96 -9.51 4.65
C CYS A 25 10.10 -8.57 3.79
N LEU A 26 10.16 -8.70 2.47
CA LEU A 26 9.31 -7.99 1.51
C LEU A 26 8.22 -8.93 1.00
N PHE A 27 6.95 -8.55 1.17
CA PHE A 27 5.82 -9.37 0.74
C PHE A 27 4.61 -8.53 0.32
N HIS A 28 3.81 -9.11 -0.56
CA HIS A 28 2.52 -8.55 -0.97
C HIS A 28 1.43 -8.88 0.06
N VAL A 29 0.53 -7.95 0.31
CA VAL A 29 -0.67 -8.11 1.14
C VAL A 29 -1.90 -8.26 0.23
N PRO A 30 -2.43 -9.48 0.01
CA PRO A 30 -3.43 -9.77 -1.02
C PRO A 30 -4.88 -9.43 -0.58
N ASN A 31 -5.10 -8.24 -0.01
CA ASN A 31 -6.39 -7.87 0.58
C ASN A 31 -7.45 -7.40 -0.45
N GLY A 32 -7.07 -7.18 -1.72
CA GLY A 32 -7.95 -6.63 -2.77
C GLY A 32 -8.63 -7.65 -3.69
N GLY A 33 -8.24 -8.92 -3.65
CA GLY A 33 -8.56 -9.90 -4.70
C GLY A 33 -9.79 -10.80 -4.47
N ILE A 34 -10.47 -10.71 -3.33
CA ILE A 34 -11.52 -11.68 -2.95
C ILE A 34 -12.79 -11.43 -3.75
N ARG A 35 -13.22 -12.44 -4.52
CA ARG A 35 -14.36 -12.34 -5.45
C ARG A 35 -15.67 -12.90 -4.90
N ASP A 36 -15.63 -13.80 -3.90
CA ASP A 36 -16.84 -14.38 -3.34
C ASP A 36 -17.23 -13.72 -2.00
N ALA A 37 -18.53 -13.50 -1.82
CA ALA A 37 -19.08 -12.77 -0.68
C ALA A 37 -18.88 -13.50 0.65
N ILE A 38 -18.84 -14.85 0.62
CA ILE A 38 -18.68 -15.69 1.81
C ILE A 38 -17.26 -15.54 2.35
N THR A 39 -16.24 -15.77 1.51
CA THR A 39 -14.83 -15.60 1.86
C THR A 39 -14.54 -14.16 2.25
N ALA A 40 -15.11 -13.18 1.54
CA ALA A 40 -14.95 -11.77 1.92
C ALA A 40 -15.50 -11.48 3.33
N THR A 41 -16.58 -12.14 3.73
CA THR A 41 -17.16 -12.00 5.08
C THR A 41 -16.30 -12.71 6.12
N PHE A 42 -15.88 -13.94 5.85
CA PHE A 42 -14.96 -14.68 6.73
C PHE A 42 -13.65 -13.92 6.95
N MET A 43 -13.01 -13.44 5.86
CA MET A 43 -11.74 -12.71 5.92
C MET A 43 -11.87 -11.38 6.66
N ARG A 44 -12.99 -10.66 6.51
CA ARG A 44 -13.28 -9.49 7.35
C ARG A 44 -13.40 -9.86 8.83
N GLY A 45 -14.08 -10.97 9.14
CA GLY A 45 -14.17 -11.50 10.50
C GLY A 45 -12.80 -11.92 11.07
N ALA A 46 -11.90 -12.40 10.21
CA ALA A 46 -10.52 -12.74 10.55
C ALA A 46 -9.56 -11.53 10.59
N GLY A 47 -10.07 -10.30 10.38
CA GLY A 47 -9.29 -9.07 10.54
C GLY A 47 -8.70 -8.49 9.25
N VAL A 48 -9.11 -8.94 8.06
CA VAL A 48 -8.70 -8.28 6.81
C VAL A 48 -9.25 -6.86 6.74
N VAL A 49 -8.33 -5.92 6.55
CA VAL A 49 -8.61 -4.49 6.44
C VAL A 49 -8.51 -4.06 4.98
N ARG A 50 -9.57 -3.41 4.48
CA ARG A 50 -9.59 -2.83 3.12
C ARG A 50 -8.68 -1.60 3.07
N GLY A 51 -7.96 -1.46 1.98
CA GLY A 51 -7.09 -0.30 1.73
C GLY A 51 -5.72 -0.38 2.39
N ILE A 52 -5.36 -1.51 3.01
CA ILE A 52 -3.97 -1.80 3.36
C ILE A 52 -3.11 -1.73 2.09
N GLN A 53 -1.92 -1.17 2.25
CA GLN A 53 -0.92 -0.99 1.20
C GLN A 53 -0.61 -2.33 0.53
N ASP A 54 -0.32 -2.28 -0.76
CA ASP A 54 -0.04 -3.47 -1.54
C ASP A 54 1.14 -4.30 -1.01
N LEU A 55 2.21 -3.65 -0.57
CA LEU A 55 3.43 -4.31 -0.10
C LEU A 55 3.84 -3.82 1.29
N MET A 56 4.38 -4.75 2.07
CA MET A 56 5.07 -4.46 3.32
C MET A 56 6.51 -4.93 3.22
N PHE A 57 7.43 -4.09 3.68
CA PHE A 57 8.84 -4.45 3.81
C PHE A 57 9.29 -4.24 5.25
N ILE A 58 9.67 -5.33 5.91
CA ILE A 58 10.19 -5.31 7.27
C ILE A 58 11.71 -5.49 7.19
N TRP A 59 12.48 -4.50 7.62
CA TRP A 59 13.93 -4.55 7.51
C TRP A 59 14.59 -3.74 8.62
N ALA A 60 15.63 -4.30 9.27
CA ALA A 60 16.43 -3.62 10.27
C ALA A 60 15.61 -2.85 11.34
N CYS A 61 14.64 -3.54 11.96
CA CYS A 61 13.73 -3.00 12.98
C CYS A 61 12.80 -1.86 12.49
N LYS A 62 12.63 -1.72 11.17
CA LYS A 62 11.72 -0.75 10.56
C LYS A 62 10.68 -1.47 9.69
N VAL A 63 9.54 -0.81 9.52
CA VAL A 63 8.48 -1.23 8.60
C VAL A 63 8.30 -0.15 7.56
N TYR A 64 8.32 -0.54 6.29
CA TYR A 64 8.08 0.32 5.16
C TYR A 64 6.79 -0.15 4.46
N LEU A 65 5.90 0.81 4.24
CA LEU A 65 4.58 0.56 3.65
C LEU A 65 4.61 1.08 2.22
N ILE A 66 4.29 0.23 1.25
CA ILE A 66 4.42 0.55 -0.17
C ILE A 66 3.10 0.29 -0.88
N GLU A 67 2.53 1.34 -1.47
CA GLU A 67 1.38 1.29 -2.36
C GLU A 67 1.87 1.36 -3.81
N VAL A 68 1.29 0.54 -4.69
CA VAL A 68 1.64 0.53 -6.10
C VAL A 68 0.46 1.03 -6.91
N LYS A 69 0.71 1.97 -7.82
CA LYS A 69 -0.27 2.46 -8.78
C LYS A 69 0.27 2.45 -10.19
N THR A 70 -0.59 2.50 -11.19
CA THR A 70 -0.14 2.96 -12.51
C THR A 70 0.07 4.49 -12.47
N PRO A 71 0.75 5.10 -13.45
CA PRO A 71 0.87 6.56 -13.52
C PRO A 71 -0.46 7.32 -13.51
N THR A 72 -1.55 6.68 -13.95
CA THR A 72 -2.91 7.22 -13.93
C THR A 72 -3.80 6.60 -12.85
N GLY A 73 -3.25 5.70 -12.03
CA GLY A 73 -3.96 5.02 -10.96
C GLY A 73 -4.23 5.97 -9.79
N HIS A 74 -5.29 5.68 -9.04
CA HIS A 74 -5.72 6.51 -7.91
C HIS A 74 -5.96 5.67 -6.67
N CYS A 75 -5.61 6.23 -5.50
CA CYS A 75 -5.97 5.61 -4.22
C CYS A 75 -7.49 5.75 -3.97
N SER A 76 -8.12 4.64 -3.61
CA SER A 76 -9.49 4.60 -3.13
C SER A 76 -9.65 5.33 -1.78
N THR A 77 -10.87 5.66 -1.38
CA THR A 77 -11.14 6.32 -0.10
C THR A 77 -10.71 5.47 1.10
N ASP A 78 -10.88 4.14 1.03
CA ASP A 78 -10.36 3.22 2.05
C ASP A 78 -8.82 3.33 2.13
N GLN A 79 -8.10 3.34 1.00
CA GLN A 79 -6.63 3.49 0.99
C GLN A 79 -6.18 4.85 1.55
N LYS A 80 -6.82 5.95 1.15
CA LYS A 80 -6.52 7.29 1.69
C LYS A 80 -6.63 7.33 3.20
N LEU A 81 -7.70 6.75 3.75
CA LEU A 81 -7.89 6.66 5.19
C LEU A 81 -6.77 5.84 5.85
N ILE A 82 -6.44 4.68 5.31
CA ILE A 82 -5.39 3.81 5.87
C ILE A 82 -4.02 4.49 5.86
N HIS A 83 -3.67 5.19 4.78
CA HIS A 83 -2.42 5.95 4.72
C HIS A 83 -2.34 7.01 5.83
N ALA A 84 -3.43 7.75 6.06
CA ALA A 84 -3.50 8.76 7.11
C ALA A 84 -3.45 8.14 8.53
N VAL A 85 -4.12 7.02 8.74
CA VAL A 85 -4.09 6.30 10.03
C VAL A 85 -2.69 5.79 10.33
N HIS A 86 -2.00 5.16 9.37
CA HIS A 86 -0.62 4.72 9.55
C HIS A 86 0.32 5.91 9.80
N ALA A 87 0.08 7.06 9.15
CA ALA A 87 0.82 8.30 9.42
C ALA A 87 0.61 8.82 10.84
N SER A 88 -0.59 8.70 11.43
CA SER A 88 -0.82 9.06 12.84
C SER A 88 -0.06 8.16 13.83
N HIS A 89 0.43 7.01 13.37
CA HIS A 89 1.30 6.11 14.14
C HIS A 89 2.79 6.25 13.76
N GLY A 90 3.16 7.28 12.98
CA GLY A 90 4.54 7.56 12.60
C GLY A 90 5.05 6.78 11.38
N PHE A 91 4.18 6.06 10.67
CA PHE A 91 4.57 5.32 9.46
C PHE A 91 4.26 6.11 8.20
N LYS A 92 5.23 6.16 7.28
CA LYS A 92 5.04 6.74 5.95
C LYS A 92 4.60 5.66 4.97
N THR A 93 3.63 5.99 4.11
CA THR A 93 3.33 5.19 2.92
C THR A 93 4.05 5.76 1.72
N TYR A 94 4.83 4.92 1.04
CA TYR A 94 5.48 5.26 -0.22
C TYR A 94 4.61 4.79 -1.39
N LEU A 95 4.34 5.66 -2.35
CA LEU A 95 3.54 5.37 -3.53
C LEU A 95 4.46 5.35 -4.75
N PHE A 96 4.60 4.17 -5.35
CA PHE A 96 5.42 3.99 -6.55
C PHE A 96 4.56 3.67 -7.76
N THR A 97 4.98 4.17 -8.92
CA THR A 97 4.29 3.93 -10.19
C THR A 97 5.11 3.14 -11.22
N THR A 98 6.32 2.75 -10.83
CA THR A 98 7.23 1.96 -11.66
C THR A 98 7.89 0.87 -10.81
N SER A 99 8.29 -0.23 -11.46
CA SER A 99 9.05 -1.29 -10.78
C SER A 99 10.44 -0.81 -10.39
N HIS A 100 11.04 0.06 -11.22
CA HIS A 100 12.36 0.64 -10.99
C HIS A 100 12.45 1.39 -9.65
N ASP A 101 11.47 2.22 -9.34
CA ASP A 101 11.47 2.99 -8.09
C ASP A 101 11.33 2.07 -6.86
N ILE A 102 10.52 1.02 -6.96
CA ILE A 102 10.38 0.00 -5.91
C ILE A 102 11.72 -0.71 -5.69
N ILE A 103 12.38 -1.14 -6.77
CA ILE A 103 13.68 -1.81 -6.72
C ILE A 103 14.73 -0.90 -6.08
N SER A 104 14.84 0.35 -6.54
CA SER A 104 15.78 1.35 -6.03
C SER A 104 15.55 1.66 -4.54
N PHE A 105 14.28 1.77 -4.13
CA PHE A 105 13.91 1.96 -2.73
C PHE A 105 14.38 0.79 -1.86
N VAL A 106 14.07 -0.44 -2.28
CA VAL A 106 14.47 -1.66 -1.54
C VAL A 106 15.98 -1.81 -1.48
N GLU A 107 16.69 -1.56 -2.59
CA GLU A 107 18.16 -1.55 -2.62
C GLU A 107 18.75 -0.54 -1.64
N THR A 108 18.22 0.69 -1.64
CA THR A 108 18.67 1.75 -0.73
C THR A 108 18.46 1.35 0.73
N VAL A 109 17.27 0.86 1.07
CA VAL A 109 16.95 0.40 2.44
C VAL A 109 17.90 -0.74 2.86
N VAL A 110 18.11 -1.71 1.97
CA VAL A 110 18.98 -2.87 2.23
C VAL A 110 20.44 -2.47 2.42
N ALA A 111 20.91 -1.46 1.68
CA ALA A 111 22.26 -0.92 1.78
C ALA A 111 22.44 0.01 3.00
N GLY A 112 21.38 0.31 3.76
CA GLY A 112 21.42 1.29 4.85
C GLY A 112 21.57 2.74 4.34
N GLY A 113 21.20 3.00 3.09
CA GLY A 113 21.27 4.31 2.46
C GLY A 113 20.21 5.29 2.97
N ASP A 114 20.33 6.55 2.53
CA ASP A 114 19.43 7.63 2.94
C ASP A 114 18.08 7.55 2.20
N ILE A 115 17.04 7.16 2.93
CA ILE A 115 15.69 7.04 2.39
C ILE A 115 15.00 8.39 2.17
N ARG A 116 15.57 9.52 2.62
CA ARG A 116 15.00 10.87 2.37
C ARG A 116 14.97 11.22 0.88
N LEU A 117 15.81 10.58 0.06
CA LEU A 117 15.74 10.65 -1.40
C LEU A 117 14.37 10.22 -1.95
N PHE A 118 13.60 9.45 -1.17
CA PHE A 118 12.27 8.98 -1.53
C PHE A 118 11.13 9.77 -0.87
N ASP A 119 11.41 10.90 -0.21
CA ASP A 119 10.36 11.71 0.44
C ASP A 119 9.34 12.25 -0.59
N LEU A 120 9.76 12.47 -1.85
CA LEU A 120 8.86 12.84 -2.96
C LEU A 120 7.87 11.73 -3.35
N PHE A 121 8.15 10.48 -2.97
CA PHE A 121 7.27 9.34 -3.20
C PHE A 121 6.36 9.07 -2.01
N ILE A 122 6.45 9.85 -0.92
CA ILE A 122 5.49 9.72 0.17
C ILE A 122 4.11 10.05 -0.38
N SER A 123 3.17 9.15 -0.17
CA SER A 123 1.78 9.33 -0.57
C SER A 123 1.26 10.65 0.02
N PRO A 124 0.59 11.51 -0.77
CA PRO A 124 0.01 12.75 -0.24
C PRO A 124 -1.08 12.51 0.80
N PHE A 125 -1.57 11.27 0.91
CA PHE A 125 -2.56 10.83 1.89
C PHE A 125 -1.92 10.35 3.20
N SER A 126 -0.59 10.17 3.23
CA SER A 126 0.17 9.75 4.40
C SER A 126 0.39 10.93 5.37
N ASN A 127 -0.70 11.54 5.83
CA ASN A 127 -0.71 12.66 6.75
C ASN A 127 -1.74 12.42 7.87
N ALA A 128 -1.28 12.47 9.12
CA ALA A 128 -2.08 12.23 10.32
C ALA A 128 -3.26 13.21 10.46
N GLU A 129 -3.12 14.45 10.00
CA GLU A 129 -4.15 15.48 10.08
C GLU A 129 -5.35 15.19 9.17
N LEU A 130 -5.19 14.30 8.18
CA LEU A 130 -6.23 13.96 7.21
C LEU A 130 -7.12 12.79 7.65
N VAL A 131 -6.86 12.19 8.81
CA VAL A 131 -7.60 11.00 9.29
C VAL A 131 -9.10 11.27 9.37
N ASP A 132 -9.53 12.34 10.04
CA ASP A 132 -10.95 12.59 10.26
C ASP A 132 -11.66 13.01 8.96
N LYS A 133 -10.95 13.72 8.08
CA LYS A 133 -11.42 14.03 6.73
C LYS A 133 -11.74 12.75 5.95
N TYR A 134 -10.79 11.82 5.86
CA TYR A 134 -10.99 10.59 5.08
C TYR A 134 -11.98 9.61 5.74
N LYS A 135 -12.10 9.61 7.07
CA LYS A 135 -13.21 8.91 7.76
C LYS A 135 -14.57 9.45 7.32
N ALA A 136 -14.73 10.77 7.28
CA ALA A 136 -15.97 11.40 6.86
C ALA A 136 -16.29 11.12 5.38
N GLU A 137 -15.30 11.24 4.49
CA GLU A 137 -15.43 10.91 3.06
C GLU A 137 -15.86 9.45 2.86
N LEU A 138 -15.21 8.51 3.56
CA LEU A 138 -15.53 7.09 3.46
C LEU A 138 -16.94 6.77 3.97
N ARG A 139 -17.36 7.41 5.06
CA ARG A 139 -18.72 7.28 5.59
C ARG A 139 -19.75 7.77 4.57
N ALA A 140 -19.52 8.93 3.96
CA ALA A 140 -20.40 9.48 2.94
C ALA A 140 -20.48 8.56 1.70
N GLU A 141 -19.36 8.00 1.26
CA GLU A 141 -19.32 7.05 0.16
C GLU A 141 -20.13 5.78 0.46
N ARG A 142 -19.98 5.21 1.67
CA ARG A 142 -20.73 4.01 2.10
C ARG A 142 -22.23 4.27 2.17
N ILE A 143 -22.66 5.39 2.73
CA ILE A 143 -24.08 5.79 2.77
C ILE A 143 -24.64 5.92 1.34
N ARG A 144 -23.90 6.58 0.44
CA ARG A 144 -24.30 6.71 -0.96
C ARG A 144 -24.46 5.35 -1.67
N LYS A 145 -23.58 4.39 -1.38
CA LYS A 145 -23.68 3.02 -1.94
C LYS A 145 -24.89 2.28 -1.41
N LEU A 146 -25.19 2.39 -0.11
CA LEU A 146 -26.38 1.77 0.48
C LEU A 146 -27.67 2.31 -0.13
N ASN A 147 -27.79 3.63 -0.27
CA ASN A 147 -28.97 4.26 -0.85
C ASN A 147 -29.18 3.94 -2.35
N LYS A 148 -28.15 3.51 -3.06
CA LYS A 148 -28.26 3.05 -4.46
C LYS A 148 -28.66 1.58 -4.58
N ALA A 149 -28.52 0.81 -3.51
CA ALA A 149 -28.80 -0.63 -3.48
C ALA A 149 -30.17 -0.96 -2.84
N ALA A 150 -30.81 0.02 -2.21
CA ALA A 150 -32.19 -0.01 -1.74
C ALA A 150 -33.14 0.50 -2.84
#